data_AF-A0A971XNQ4-F1
#
_entry.id   AF-A0A971XNQ4-F1
#
_cell.length_a   1.000
_cell.length_b   1.000
_cell.length_c   1.000
_cell.angle_alpha   90.00
_cell.angle_beta   90.00
_cell.angle_gamma   90.00
#
_symmetry.space_group_name_H-M   'P 1'
#
loop_
_entity.id
_entity.type
_entity.pdbx_description
1 polymer ?
#
loop_
_entity_poly.entity_id
_entity_poly.type
_entity_poly.pdbx_seq_one_letter_code
_entity_poly.pdbx_strand_id
1 'polypeptide(L)'
;MNHQALSSFIWSVADLLRGDYKQSEYGKVILPFTVLRRLDCVLESTKPDVLSEFTAKTAAGLNPDPFLLRKSGQSFYNTSPLDLVKLLGDQDHIRENLYAYIQAFSPAARDIFERFEFHTQVERLAKAGLLYLVTEKFANIDLHPSVVDNAQMGLVFEELIRKFAEISNETAGEHFTPREVIRLMVNLLFIEDDDVLTPGNAVVRTLYDPTAGTGGMLSVAGEHLLEHNPAARLTLYGQELNDESYAICKADMLIKGQDVGNIVVGNTLSEDGHGSKKFDYMLSNPPFGVEWKKVEKEVRKEHTEKGFDGRFGPGLPRVSDGSMLFLLHLISKMRPAVDGGSRIGIVLNGSPLFTGGAGSGESEIRRYVLENDLVEAIIGLPTDMFYNTGISTYIWI
;
A
#
# COMPACT_ATOMS: atom_id res chain seq x y z
N MET A 1 4.66 -6.45 -24.13
CA MET A 1 5.47 -7.37 -23.32
C MET A 1 4.59 -7.89 -22.20
N ASN A 2 4.57 -9.19 -21.88
CA ASN A 2 3.78 -9.65 -20.72
C ASN A 2 4.44 -9.20 -19.40
N HIS A 3 3.70 -9.16 -18.29
CA HIS A 3 4.22 -8.64 -17.01
C HIS A 3 5.46 -9.42 -16.54
N GLN A 4 5.50 -10.75 -16.71
CA GLN A 4 6.65 -11.58 -16.32
C GLN A 4 7.95 -11.19 -17.03
N ALA A 5 7.89 -10.93 -18.34
CA ALA A 5 9.05 -10.49 -19.11
C ALA A 5 9.48 -9.08 -18.70
N LEU A 6 8.54 -8.17 -18.45
CA LEU A 6 8.84 -6.81 -17.98
C LEU A 6 9.46 -6.82 -16.58
N SER A 7 8.89 -7.56 -15.63
CA SER A 7 9.44 -7.72 -14.28
C SER A 7 10.82 -8.35 -14.32
N SER A 8 11.05 -9.34 -15.19
CA SER A 8 12.37 -9.95 -15.37
C SER A 8 13.39 -8.99 -16.01
N PHE A 9 12.94 -8.14 -16.95
CA PHE A 9 13.77 -7.09 -17.52
C PHE A 9 14.16 -6.04 -16.47
N ILE A 10 13.20 -5.53 -15.70
CA ILE A 10 13.46 -4.61 -14.58
C ILE A 10 14.41 -5.27 -13.57
N TRP A 11 14.15 -6.53 -13.21
CA TRP A 11 14.97 -7.28 -12.28
C TRP A 11 16.40 -7.50 -12.76
N SER A 12 16.64 -7.52 -14.08
CA SER A 12 18.00 -7.65 -14.62
C SER A 12 18.93 -6.49 -14.22
N VAL A 13 18.42 -5.38 -13.68
CA VAL A 13 19.24 -4.34 -13.02
C VAL A 13 20.06 -4.95 -11.86
N ALA A 14 19.55 -5.97 -11.18
CA ALA A 14 20.26 -6.68 -10.12
C ALA A 14 21.63 -7.23 -10.57
N ASP A 15 21.81 -7.55 -11.85
CA ASP A 15 23.10 -8.00 -12.37
C ASP A 15 24.17 -6.91 -12.30
N LEU A 16 23.80 -5.63 -12.42
CA LEU A 16 24.71 -4.49 -12.25
C LEU A 16 25.09 -4.25 -10.78
N LEU A 17 24.22 -4.67 -9.85
CA LEU A 17 24.41 -4.47 -8.41
C LEU A 17 25.23 -5.58 -7.74
N ARG A 18 25.51 -6.67 -8.47
CA ARG A 18 26.20 -7.84 -7.95
C ARG A 18 27.65 -7.49 -7.59
N GLY A 19 27.99 -7.64 -6.32
CA GLY A 19 29.32 -7.35 -5.77
C GLY A 19 29.30 -6.15 -4.82
N ASP A 20 28.55 -5.10 -5.17
CA ASP A 20 28.43 -3.87 -4.38
C ASP A 20 27.23 -3.89 -3.41
N TYR A 21 26.23 -4.72 -3.71
CA TYR A 21 25.03 -4.92 -2.90
C TYR A 21 24.82 -6.38 -2.53
N LYS A 22 24.30 -6.62 -1.33
CA LYS A 22 23.75 -7.94 -0.96
C LYS A 22 22.46 -8.17 -1.74
N GLN A 23 22.14 -9.42 -2.03
CA GLN A 23 20.93 -9.75 -2.79
C GLN A 23 19.65 -9.26 -2.10
N SER A 24 19.61 -9.33 -0.77
CA SER A 24 18.52 -8.79 0.06
C SER A 24 18.43 -7.25 0.07
N GLU A 25 19.34 -6.54 -0.60
CA GLU A 25 19.31 -5.08 -0.74
C GLU A 25 18.92 -4.63 -2.16
N TYR A 26 18.78 -5.54 -3.13
CA TYR A 26 18.50 -5.16 -4.52
C TYR A 26 17.15 -4.42 -4.66
N GLY A 27 16.14 -4.81 -3.88
CA GLY A 27 14.84 -4.13 -3.84
C GLY A 27 14.95 -2.65 -3.50
N LYS A 28 15.89 -2.27 -2.62
CA LYS A 28 16.12 -0.87 -2.19
C LYS A 28 16.56 0.03 -3.34
N VAL A 29 17.12 -0.53 -4.41
CA VAL A 29 17.46 0.21 -5.63
C VAL A 29 16.36 0.05 -6.67
N ILE A 30 15.94 -1.19 -6.94
CA ILE A 30 15.04 -1.49 -8.06
C ILE A 30 13.66 -0.86 -7.86
N LEU A 31 13.09 -0.91 -6.65
CA LEU A 31 11.74 -0.41 -6.37
C LEU A 31 11.63 1.11 -6.53
N PRO A 32 12.46 1.96 -5.88
CA PRO A 32 12.34 3.40 -6.05
C PRO A 32 12.64 3.87 -7.48
N PHE A 33 13.57 3.24 -8.20
CA PHE A 33 13.79 3.58 -9.61
C PHE A 33 12.62 3.17 -10.52
N THR A 34 11.96 2.04 -10.22
CA THR A 34 10.74 1.63 -10.95
C THR A 34 9.62 2.64 -10.74
N VAL A 35 9.41 3.07 -9.50
CA VAL A 35 8.44 4.14 -9.16
C VAL A 35 8.82 5.46 -9.84
N LEU A 36 10.09 5.87 -9.74
CA LEU A 36 10.59 7.09 -10.39
C LEU A 36 10.31 7.08 -11.89
N ARG A 37 10.62 5.98 -12.58
CA ARG A 37 10.38 5.88 -14.01
C ARG A 37 8.90 5.92 -14.35
N ARG A 38 8.04 5.28 -13.56
CA ARG A 38 6.59 5.35 -13.76
C ARG A 38 6.06 6.78 -13.62
N LEU A 39 6.46 7.49 -12.56
CA LEU A 39 6.07 8.90 -12.35
C LEU A 39 6.60 9.82 -13.45
N ASP A 40 7.85 9.59 -13.91
CA ASP A 40 8.48 10.32 -15.00
C ASP A 40 7.72 10.15 -16.33
N CYS A 41 7.36 8.91 -16.69
CA CYS A 41 6.56 8.62 -17.89
C CYS A 41 5.20 9.33 -17.82
N VAL A 42 4.47 9.17 -16.71
CA VAL A 42 3.11 9.74 -16.54
C VAL A 42 3.09 11.27 -16.74
N LEU A 43 4.17 11.97 -16.37
CA LEU A 43 4.26 13.42 -16.51
C LEU A 43 4.83 13.89 -17.87
N GLU A 44 5.40 13.00 -18.68
CA GLU A 44 6.21 13.35 -19.87
C GLU A 44 5.46 14.29 -20.83
N SER A 45 4.21 13.97 -21.15
CA SER A 45 3.38 14.73 -22.10
C SER A 45 2.95 16.10 -21.56
N THR A 46 2.86 16.27 -20.25
CA THR A 46 2.34 17.49 -19.61
C THR A 46 3.44 18.41 -19.07
N LYS A 47 4.69 17.92 -19.06
CA LYS A 47 5.84 18.62 -18.47
C LYS A 47 6.07 20.03 -19.03
N PRO A 48 6.02 20.29 -20.35
CA PRO A 48 6.21 21.65 -20.87
C PRO A 48 5.16 22.64 -20.34
N ASP A 49 3.91 22.20 -20.25
CA ASP A 49 2.79 23.02 -19.76
C ASP A 49 2.92 23.29 -18.26
N VAL A 50 3.30 22.28 -17.47
CA VAL A 50 3.55 22.42 -16.04
C VAL A 50 4.69 23.42 -15.78
N LEU A 51 5.79 23.35 -16.53
CA LEU A 51 6.93 24.27 -16.37
C LEU A 51 6.57 25.71 -16.75
N SER A 52 5.82 25.89 -17.84
CA SER A 52 5.31 27.21 -18.25
C SER A 52 4.40 27.81 -17.18
N GLU A 53 3.44 27.02 -16.66
CA GLU A 53 2.52 27.44 -15.62
C GLU A 53 3.28 27.77 -14.31
N PHE A 54 4.26 26.94 -13.92
CA PHE A 54 5.08 27.17 -12.73
C PHE A 54 5.81 28.51 -12.80
N THR A 55 6.44 28.82 -13.93
CA THR A 55 7.13 30.10 -14.13
C THR A 55 6.14 31.26 -14.07
N ALA A 56 4.99 31.14 -14.74
CA ALA A 56 3.96 32.19 -14.77
C ALA A 56 3.37 32.48 -13.39
N LYS A 57 3.03 31.45 -12.59
CA LYS A 57 2.44 31.63 -11.25
C LYS A 57 3.44 32.12 -10.23
N THR A 58 4.68 31.61 -10.29
CA THR A 58 5.76 32.08 -9.41
C THR A 58 6.07 33.55 -9.67
N ALA A 59 6.16 33.97 -10.94
CA ALA A 59 6.35 35.38 -11.30
C ALA A 59 5.19 36.28 -10.84
N ALA A 60 3.98 35.74 -10.75
CA ALA A 60 2.81 36.43 -10.24
C ALA A 60 2.70 36.44 -8.70
N GLY A 61 3.63 35.79 -7.98
CA GLY A 61 3.58 35.67 -6.51
C GLY A 61 2.43 34.81 -5.99
N LEU A 62 1.88 33.92 -6.81
CA LEU A 62 0.79 33.01 -6.46
C LEU A 62 1.35 31.64 -6.03
N ASN A 63 0.61 30.93 -5.17
CA ASN A 63 0.89 29.51 -4.92
C ASN A 63 0.64 28.71 -6.22
N PRO A 64 1.67 28.10 -6.83
CA PRO A 64 1.53 27.40 -8.11
C PRO A 64 0.78 26.06 -7.97
N ASP A 65 0.82 25.40 -6.80
CA ASP A 65 0.44 24.00 -6.63
C ASP A 65 -0.92 23.60 -7.24
N PRO A 66 -2.03 24.32 -6.99
CA PRO A 66 -3.33 23.92 -7.54
C PRO A 66 -3.38 24.01 -9.07
N PHE A 67 -2.60 24.93 -9.65
CA PHE A 67 -2.51 25.09 -11.11
C PHE A 67 -1.65 23.97 -11.73
N LEU A 68 -0.56 23.60 -11.07
CA LEU A 68 0.32 22.53 -11.54
C LEU A 68 -0.37 21.17 -11.55
N LEU A 69 -1.13 20.84 -10.50
CA LEU A 69 -1.95 19.62 -10.44
C LEU A 69 -2.98 19.58 -11.58
N ARG A 70 -3.62 20.72 -11.85
CA ARG A 70 -4.59 20.82 -12.95
C ARG A 70 -3.92 20.65 -14.31
N LYS A 71 -2.72 21.19 -14.49
CA LYS A 71 -1.94 21.12 -15.74
C LYS A 71 -1.33 19.75 -15.98
N SER A 72 -0.86 19.08 -14.93
CA SER A 72 -0.38 17.69 -15.05
C SER A 72 -1.52 16.71 -15.34
N GLY A 73 -2.75 17.04 -14.95
CA GLY A 73 -3.87 16.11 -15.02
C GLY A 73 -3.72 14.95 -14.01
N GLN A 74 -2.85 15.13 -13.01
CA GLN A 74 -2.49 14.13 -12.02
C GLN A 74 -2.60 14.72 -10.61
N SER A 75 -2.60 13.86 -9.60
CA SER A 75 -2.51 14.22 -8.18
C SER A 75 -1.09 14.66 -7.75
N PHE A 76 -0.16 14.75 -8.71
CA PHE A 76 1.22 15.17 -8.50
C PHE A 76 1.77 15.92 -9.72
N TYR A 77 2.94 16.54 -9.56
CA TYR A 77 3.65 17.25 -10.61
C TYR A 77 5.17 17.21 -10.35
N ASN A 78 5.95 17.66 -11.34
CA ASN A 78 7.38 17.92 -11.20
C ASN A 78 7.75 19.25 -11.88
N THR A 79 8.52 20.10 -11.20
CA THR A 79 8.91 21.44 -11.70
C THR A 79 10.34 21.54 -12.22
N SER A 80 11.04 20.41 -12.37
CA SER A 80 12.39 20.37 -12.93
C SER A 80 12.35 20.43 -14.46
N PRO A 81 13.25 21.17 -15.10
CA PRO A 81 13.43 21.09 -16.55
C PRO A 81 14.00 19.74 -17.02
N LEU A 82 14.60 18.98 -16.10
CA LEU A 82 15.17 17.65 -16.31
C LEU A 82 14.09 16.57 -16.19
N ASP A 83 14.16 15.54 -17.01
CA ASP A 83 13.49 14.24 -16.88
C ASP A 83 14.54 13.13 -16.80
N LEU A 84 14.14 11.89 -16.53
CA LEU A 84 15.09 10.78 -16.37
C LEU A 84 15.99 10.56 -17.59
N VAL A 85 15.49 10.87 -18.79
CA VAL A 85 16.26 10.76 -20.05
C VAL A 85 17.27 11.90 -20.16
N LYS A 86 16.88 13.14 -19.91
CA LYS A 86 17.77 14.32 -19.95
C LYS A 86 18.88 14.25 -18.90
N LEU A 87 18.63 13.59 -17.76
CA LEU A 87 19.65 13.36 -16.73
C LEU A 87 20.89 12.61 -17.29
N LEU A 88 20.71 11.79 -18.32
CA LEU A 88 21.82 11.05 -18.94
C LEU A 88 22.75 11.95 -19.78
N GLY A 89 22.33 13.16 -20.12
CA GLY A 89 23.12 14.09 -20.92
C GLY A 89 24.33 14.70 -20.20
N ASP A 90 24.41 14.56 -18.87
CA ASP A 90 25.48 15.09 -18.02
C ASP A 90 25.90 14.04 -16.98
N GLN A 91 26.65 13.05 -17.46
CA GLN A 91 27.10 11.92 -16.64
C GLN A 91 27.93 12.35 -15.42
N ASP A 92 28.75 13.39 -15.56
CA ASP A 92 29.65 13.86 -14.49
C ASP A 92 28.88 14.45 -13.30
N HIS A 93 27.67 15.00 -13.54
CA HIS A 93 26.81 15.59 -12.51
C HIS A 93 25.48 14.85 -12.32
N ILE A 94 25.40 13.59 -12.75
CA ILE A 94 24.15 12.82 -12.71
C ILE A 94 23.56 12.73 -11.30
N ARG A 95 24.41 12.71 -10.27
CA ARG A 95 23.99 12.66 -8.87
C ARG A 95 23.29 13.96 -8.46
N GLU A 96 23.93 15.09 -8.69
CA GLU A 96 23.40 16.42 -8.38
C GLU A 96 22.12 16.70 -9.16
N ASN A 97 22.12 16.32 -10.44
CA ASN A 97 20.98 16.48 -11.33
C ASN A 97 19.79 15.58 -10.90
N LEU A 98 20.04 14.34 -10.49
CA LEU A 98 19.01 13.44 -9.96
C LEU A 98 18.42 13.97 -8.64
N TYR A 99 19.24 14.53 -7.75
CA TYR A 99 18.74 15.16 -6.53
C TYR A 99 17.85 16.36 -6.82
N ALA A 100 18.29 17.26 -7.71
CA ALA A 100 17.47 18.38 -8.14
C ALA A 100 16.15 17.91 -8.77
N TYR A 101 16.19 16.83 -9.56
CA TYR A 101 15.00 16.25 -10.16
C TYR A 101 14.00 15.73 -9.13
N ILE A 102 14.48 14.94 -8.15
CA ILE A 102 13.64 14.39 -7.07
C ILE A 102 13.05 15.52 -6.21
N GLN A 103 13.84 16.53 -5.87
CA GLN A 103 13.40 17.66 -5.05
C GLN A 103 12.37 18.57 -5.73
N ALA A 104 12.25 18.49 -7.05
CA ALA A 104 11.27 19.25 -7.81
C ALA A 104 9.89 18.57 -7.92
N PHE A 105 9.72 17.35 -7.38
CA PHE A 105 8.40 16.74 -7.28
C PHE A 105 7.52 17.44 -6.24
N SER A 106 6.21 17.39 -6.44
CA SER A 106 5.23 17.79 -5.43
C SER A 106 5.49 17.10 -4.07
N PRO A 107 5.17 17.72 -2.91
CA PRO A 107 5.47 17.16 -1.59
C PRO A 107 5.00 15.70 -1.40
N ALA A 108 3.81 15.37 -1.90
CA ALA A 108 3.26 14.02 -1.80
C ALA A 108 4.09 12.96 -2.54
N ALA A 109 4.63 13.31 -3.71
CA ALA A 109 5.51 12.43 -4.47
C ALA A 109 6.92 12.37 -3.89
N ARG A 110 7.41 13.43 -3.24
CA ARG A 110 8.73 13.43 -2.56
C ARG A 110 8.77 12.51 -1.34
N ASP A 111 7.70 12.50 -0.54
CA ASP A 111 7.59 11.61 0.64
C ASP A 111 7.81 10.14 0.26
N ILE A 112 7.37 9.70 -0.93
CA ILE A 112 7.62 8.34 -1.43
C ILE A 112 9.13 8.04 -1.48
N PHE A 113 9.94 8.95 -2.02
CA PHE A 113 11.39 8.76 -2.15
C PHE A 113 12.14 8.92 -0.82
N GLU A 114 11.61 9.75 0.09
CA GLU A 114 12.13 9.87 1.45
C GLU A 114 11.95 8.56 2.22
N ARG A 115 10.80 7.90 2.08
CA ARG A 115 10.47 6.62 2.72
C ARG A 115 11.25 5.44 2.17
N PHE A 116 11.65 5.50 0.89
CA PHE A 116 12.61 4.56 0.32
C PHE A 116 14.07 4.82 0.74
N GLU A 117 14.34 5.89 1.51
CA GLU A 117 15.69 6.39 1.76
C GLU A 117 16.50 6.57 0.46
N PHE A 118 15.83 7.02 -0.62
CA PHE A 118 16.39 6.95 -1.98
C PHE A 118 17.70 7.74 -2.11
N HIS A 119 17.85 8.84 -1.38
CA HIS A 119 19.08 9.61 -1.30
C HIS A 119 20.29 8.76 -0.90
N THR A 120 20.14 7.89 0.10
CA THR A 120 21.19 6.99 0.56
C THR A 120 21.61 6.02 -0.55
N GLN A 121 20.65 5.52 -1.32
CA GLN A 121 20.92 4.60 -2.43
C GLN A 121 21.62 5.30 -3.59
N VAL A 122 21.22 6.54 -3.90
CA VAL A 122 21.89 7.35 -4.92
C VAL A 122 23.36 7.62 -4.54
N GLU A 123 23.66 7.99 -3.29
CA GLU A 123 25.05 8.15 -2.83
C GLU A 123 25.86 6.85 -2.93
N ARG A 124 25.26 5.72 -2.54
CA ARG A 124 25.93 4.42 -2.59
C ARG A 124 26.20 3.98 -4.03
N LEU A 125 25.25 4.15 -4.94
CA LEU A 125 25.42 3.88 -6.37
C LEU A 125 26.48 4.80 -7.01
N ALA A 126 26.51 6.08 -6.63
CA ALA A 126 27.50 7.02 -7.16
C ALA A 126 28.92 6.63 -6.73
N LYS A 127 29.12 6.28 -5.46
CA LYS A 127 30.41 5.80 -4.93
C LYS A 127 30.90 4.51 -5.60
N ALA A 128 29.98 3.63 -5.99
CA ALA A 128 30.28 2.40 -6.73
C ALA A 128 30.47 2.62 -8.24
N GLY A 129 30.26 3.84 -8.76
CA GLY A 129 30.30 4.11 -10.21
C GLY A 129 29.14 3.49 -11.00
N LEU A 130 28.05 3.11 -10.32
CA LEU A 130 26.91 2.41 -10.90
C LEU A 130 25.71 3.32 -11.21
N LEU A 131 25.68 4.54 -10.65
CA LEU A 131 24.50 5.42 -10.72
C LEU A 131 24.04 5.70 -12.16
N TYR A 132 24.98 6.02 -13.04
CA TYR A 132 24.67 6.26 -14.46
C TYR A 132 24.10 5.02 -15.14
N LEU A 133 24.75 3.86 -14.97
CA LEU A 133 24.33 2.61 -15.61
C LEU A 133 22.93 2.18 -15.15
N VAL A 134 22.63 2.31 -13.85
CA VAL A 134 21.30 2.01 -13.31
C VAL A 134 20.27 3.00 -13.85
N THR A 135 20.56 4.30 -13.83
CA THR A 135 19.64 5.34 -14.32
C THR A 135 19.34 5.16 -15.80
N GLU A 136 20.37 4.91 -16.62
CA GLU A 136 20.24 4.64 -18.06
C GLU A 136 19.35 3.43 -18.33
N LYS A 137 19.53 2.35 -17.56
CA LYS A 137 18.74 1.14 -17.72
C LYS A 137 17.24 1.37 -17.47
N PHE A 138 16.89 2.20 -16.47
CA PHE A 138 15.51 2.56 -16.19
C PHE A 138 14.93 3.60 -17.16
N ALA A 139 15.73 4.58 -17.59
CA ALA A 139 15.31 5.60 -18.57
C ALA A 139 14.85 4.97 -19.90
N ASN A 140 15.43 3.83 -20.27
CA ASN A 140 15.09 3.10 -21.49
C ASN A 140 13.81 2.24 -21.39
N ILE A 141 13.11 2.24 -20.26
CA ILE A 141 11.87 1.47 -20.07
C ILE A 141 10.68 2.38 -20.28
N ASP A 142 9.78 2.06 -21.20
CA ASP A 142 8.50 2.75 -21.30
C ASP A 142 7.50 2.17 -20.29
N LEU A 143 7.32 2.91 -19.19
CA LEU A 143 6.31 2.62 -18.17
C LEU A 143 5.16 3.62 -18.26
N HIS A 144 4.82 4.17 -19.43
CA HIS A 144 3.64 5.02 -19.57
C HIS A 144 2.34 4.18 -19.47
N PRO A 145 1.24 4.68 -18.88
CA PRO A 145 -0.04 3.98 -18.80
C PRO A 145 -0.61 3.47 -20.14
N SER A 146 -0.21 4.06 -21.27
CA SER A 146 -0.61 3.61 -22.61
C SER A 146 0.16 2.37 -23.11
N VAL A 147 1.30 2.05 -22.49
CA VAL A 147 2.13 0.88 -22.85
C VAL A 147 2.03 -0.21 -21.78
N VAL A 148 2.01 0.22 -20.51
CA VAL A 148 1.81 -0.64 -19.34
C VAL A 148 0.66 -0.04 -18.55
N ASP A 149 -0.53 -0.60 -18.68
CA ASP A 149 -1.71 -0.11 -17.94
C ASP A 149 -1.52 -0.28 -16.41
N ASN A 150 -2.42 0.32 -15.63
CA ASN A 150 -2.30 0.30 -14.16
C ASN A 150 -2.42 -1.12 -13.58
N ALA A 151 -3.24 -2.00 -14.17
CA ALA A 151 -3.40 -3.37 -13.70
C ALA A 151 -2.11 -4.18 -13.95
N GLN A 152 -1.53 -4.04 -15.15
CA GLN A 152 -0.26 -4.64 -15.51
C GLN A 152 0.88 -4.10 -14.65
N MET A 153 0.90 -2.79 -14.34
CA MET A 153 1.90 -2.19 -13.46
C MET A 153 1.79 -2.73 -12.03
N GLY A 154 0.57 -2.93 -11.54
CA GLY A 154 0.31 -3.62 -10.27
C GLY A 154 0.96 -5.01 -10.26
N LEU A 155 0.69 -5.84 -11.27
CA LEU A 155 1.31 -7.16 -11.40
C LEU A 155 2.84 -7.12 -11.49
N VAL A 156 3.41 -6.08 -12.10
CA VAL A 156 4.87 -5.88 -12.15
C VAL A 156 5.42 -5.61 -10.74
N PHE A 157 4.81 -4.70 -9.97
CA PHE A 157 5.23 -4.44 -8.60
C PHE A 157 5.07 -5.67 -7.70
N GLU A 158 3.95 -6.37 -7.78
CA GLU A 158 3.72 -7.63 -7.05
C GLU A 158 4.84 -8.64 -7.33
N GLU A 159 5.20 -8.83 -8.59
CA GLU A 159 6.26 -9.76 -8.99
C GLU A 159 7.66 -9.31 -8.54
N LEU A 160 7.97 -8.01 -8.60
CA LEU A 160 9.25 -7.48 -8.11
C LEU A 160 9.39 -7.66 -6.59
N ILE A 161 8.30 -7.45 -5.86
CA ILE A 161 8.25 -7.61 -4.39
C ILE A 161 8.31 -9.08 -4.02
N ARG A 162 7.61 -9.96 -4.74
CA ARG A 162 7.69 -11.41 -4.55
C ARG A 162 9.13 -11.90 -4.70
N LYS A 163 9.83 -11.51 -5.78
CA LYS A 163 11.24 -11.85 -5.99
C LYS A 163 12.13 -11.33 -4.85
N PHE A 164 11.85 -10.13 -4.37
CA PHE A 164 12.59 -9.56 -3.24
C PHE A 164 12.38 -10.37 -1.95
N ALA A 165 11.14 -10.71 -1.60
CA ALA A 165 10.81 -11.49 -0.41
C ALA A 165 11.42 -12.91 -0.46
N GLU A 166 11.43 -13.55 -1.64
CA GLU A 166 12.08 -14.86 -1.83
C GLU A 166 13.60 -14.81 -1.59
N ILE A 167 14.23 -13.68 -1.88
CA ILE A 167 15.68 -13.48 -1.74
C ILE A 167 16.05 -13.01 -0.33
N SER A 168 15.22 -12.19 0.32
CA SER A 168 15.49 -11.71 1.68
C SER A 168 15.33 -12.79 2.74
N ASN A 169 14.70 -13.92 2.41
CA ASN A 169 14.36 -15.01 3.33
C ASN A 169 13.57 -14.52 4.56
N GLU A 170 12.93 -13.35 4.42
CA GLU A 170 11.92 -12.84 5.34
C GLU A 170 10.64 -13.66 5.15
N THR A 171 9.85 -13.79 6.21
CA THR A 171 8.59 -14.53 6.20
C THR A 171 7.58 -13.86 5.25
N ALA A 172 7.60 -14.26 3.98
CA ALA A 172 6.79 -13.68 2.91
C ALA A 172 5.27 -13.66 3.19
N GLY A 173 4.78 -14.52 4.10
CA GLY A 173 3.38 -14.53 4.53
C GLY A 173 2.90 -13.22 5.18
N GLU A 174 3.81 -12.37 5.67
CA GLU A 174 3.49 -11.05 6.25
C GLU A 174 3.43 -9.92 5.19
N HIS A 175 3.96 -10.14 3.99
CA HIS A 175 4.15 -9.07 3.00
C HIS A 175 3.26 -9.19 1.75
N PHE A 176 2.71 -10.38 1.48
CA PHE A 176 1.91 -10.57 0.27
C PHE A 176 0.70 -11.47 0.49
N THR A 177 -0.46 -10.96 0.09
CA THR A 177 -1.70 -11.73 -0.01
C THR A 177 -1.88 -12.15 -1.47
N PRO A 178 -2.02 -13.46 -1.77
CA PRO A 178 -2.27 -13.92 -3.13
C PRO A 178 -3.50 -13.24 -3.74
N ARG A 179 -3.41 -12.87 -5.02
CA ARG A 179 -4.45 -12.08 -5.70
C ARG A 179 -5.80 -12.81 -5.75
N GLU A 180 -5.78 -14.14 -5.78
CA GLU A 180 -6.95 -15.00 -5.70
C GLU A 180 -7.66 -14.87 -4.34
N VAL A 181 -6.91 -14.79 -3.24
CA VAL A 181 -7.47 -14.55 -1.89
C VAL A 181 -8.06 -13.16 -1.82
N ILE A 182 -7.34 -12.15 -2.31
CA ILE A 182 -7.84 -10.77 -2.34
C ILE A 182 -9.15 -10.70 -3.13
N ARG A 183 -9.20 -11.29 -4.33
CA ARG A 183 -10.43 -11.34 -5.14
C ARG A 183 -11.56 -12.04 -4.40
N LEU A 184 -11.31 -13.16 -3.73
CA LEU A 184 -12.33 -13.84 -2.93
C LEU A 184 -12.88 -12.92 -1.84
N MET A 185 -12.01 -12.28 -1.04
CA MET A 185 -12.42 -11.34 0.01
C MET A 185 -13.23 -10.17 -0.56
N VAL A 186 -12.77 -9.57 -1.66
CA VAL A 186 -13.46 -8.47 -2.35
C VAL A 186 -14.85 -8.88 -2.82
N ASN A 187 -15.00 -10.07 -3.43
CA ASN A 187 -16.32 -10.57 -3.81
C ASN A 187 -17.23 -10.75 -2.59
N LEU A 188 -16.74 -11.35 -1.51
CA LEU A 188 -17.52 -11.56 -0.27
C LEU A 188 -17.95 -10.25 0.39
N LEU A 189 -17.15 -9.19 0.26
CA LEU A 189 -17.48 -7.85 0.77
C LEU A 189 -18.57 -7.17 -0.06
N PHE A 190 -18.56 -7.32 -1.38
CA PHE A 190 -19.50 -6.63 -2.26
C PHE A 190 -20.77 -7.42 -2.59
N ILE A 191 -20.80 -8.75 -2.37
CA ILE A 191 -21.88 -9.62 -2.85
C ILE A 191 -23.29 -9.21 -2.41
N GLU A 192 -23.42 -8.54 -1.27
CA GLU A 192 -24.71 -8.07 -0.72
C GLU A 192 -25.01 -6.57 -0.99
N ASP A 193 -24.11 -5.82 -1.65
CA ASP A 193 -24.35 -4.40 -1.98
C ASP A 193 -24.70 -4.23 -3.46
N ASP A 194 -25.97 -4.46 -3.78
CA ASP A 194 -26.52 -4.33 -5.13
C ASP A 194 -26.36 -2.91 -5.69
N ASP A 195 -26.48 -1.88 -4.85
CA ASP A 195 -26.47 -0.48 -5.30
C ASP A 195 -25.09 -0.07 -5.82
N VAL A 196 -24.02 -0.44 -5.09
CA VAL A 196 -22.65 -0.11 -5.50
C VAL A 196 -22.25 -0.87 -6.76
N LEU A 197 -22.73 -2.12 -6.92
CA LEU A 197 -22.42 -2.98 -8.06
C LEU A 197 -23.30 -2.73 -9.28
N THR A 198 -24.46 -2.08 -9.13
CA THR A 198 -25.40 -1.82 -10.25
C THR A 198 -24.84 -0.80 -11.24
N PRO A 199 -24.60 -1.18 -12.52
CA PRO A 199 -24.06 -0.28 -13.51
C PRO A 199 -24.89 1.00 -13.69
N GLY A 200 -24.25 2.16 -13.59
CA GLY A 200 -24.88 3.47 -13.79
C GLY A 200 -25.33 4.15 -12.49
N ASN A 201 -25.33 3.46 -11.35
CA ASN A 201 -25.55 4.08 -10.06
C ASN A 201 -24.27 4.78 -9.58
N ALA A 202 -24.33 6.11 -9.43
CA ALA A 202 -23.22 6.91 -8.92
C ALA A 202 -23.17 6.89 -7.39
N VAL A 203 -22.69 5.78 -6.82
CA VAL A 203 -22.54 5.58 -5.37
C VAL A 203 -21.09 5.81 -4.96
N VAL A 204 -20.88 6.43 -3.80
CA VAL A 204 -19.56 6.57 -3.17
C VAL A 204 -19.54 5.74 -1.90
N ARG A 205 -18.54 4.88 -1.78
CA ARG A 205 -18.27 4.08 -0.57
C ARG A 205 -16.83 4.29 -0.12
N THR A 206 -16.55 3.92 1.11
CA THR A 206 -15.22 3.98 1.72
C THR A 206 -14.72 2.57 2.01
N LEU A 207 -13.42 2.34 1.76
CA LEU A 207 -12.79 1.05 2.00
C LEU A 207 -11.46 1.25 2.71
N TYR A 208 -11.24 0.47 3.78
CA TYR A 208 -10.07 0.61 4.64
C TYR A 208 -9.30 -0.69 4.83
N ASP A 209 -7.96 -0.60 4.74
CA ASP A 209 -7.03 -1.64 5.13
C ASP A 209 -6.04 -1.12 6.21
N PRO A 210 -6.10 -1.61 7.45
CA PRO A 210 -5.22 -1.20 8.54
C PRO A 210 -3.81 -1.79 8.46
N THR A 211 -3.54 -2.68 7.51
CA THR A 211 -2.24 -3.32 7.27
C THR A 211 -2.02 -3.38 5.77
N ALA A 212 -2.08 -2.21 5.14
CA ALA A 212 -2.22 -2.06 3.69
C ALA A 212 -1.07 -2.68 2.90
N GLY A 213 0.10 -2.88 3.53
CA GLY A 213 1.29 -3.37 2.86
C GLY A 213 1.59 -2.49 1.65
N THR A 214 1.62 -3.12 0.48
CA THR A 214 1.90 -2.47 -0.81
C THR A 214 0.64 -1.92 -1.50
N GLY A 215 -0.53 -2.02 -0.86
CA GLY A 215 -1.81 -1.51 -1.36
C GLY A 215 -2.58 -2.48 -2.27
N GLY A 216 -2.12 -3.73 -2.42
CA GLY A 216 -2.73 -4.71 -3.33
C GLY A 216 -4.22 -4.95 -3.08
N MET A 217 -4.63 -5.06 -1.82
CA MET A 217 -6.03 -5.24 -1.43
C MET A 217 -6.91 -4.05 -1.84
N LEU A 218 -6.46 -2.83 -1.52
CA LEU A 218 -7.15 -1.58 -1.88
C LEU A 218 -7.33 -1.46 -3.40
N SER A 219 -6.27 -1.80 -4.14
CA SER A 219 -6.22 -1.70 -5.58
C SER A 219 -7.13 -2.70 -6.29
N VAL A 220 -7.10 -3.97 -5.89
CA VAL A 220 -7.99 -4.99 -6.47
C VAL A 220 -9.45 -4.67 -6.17
N ALA A 221 -9.78 -4.14 -4.99
CA ALA A 221 -11.14 -3.73 -4.68
C ALA A 221 -11.64 -2.58 -5.57
N GLY A 222 -10.79 -1.56 -5.79
CA GLY A 222 -11.08 -0.45 -6.69
C GLY A 222 -11.26 -0.89 -8.14
N GLU A 223 -10.37 -1.75 -8.64
CA GLU A 223 -10.46 -2.34 -9.98
C GLU A 223 -11.74 -3.15 -10.15
N HIS A 224 -12.04 -4.04 -9.20
CA HIS A 224 -13.24 -4.87 -9.22
C HIS A 224 -14.52 -4.02 -9.26
N LEU A 225 -14.60 -2.96 -8.45
CA LEU A 225 -15.76 -2.07 -8.49
C LEU A 225 -15.90 -1.39 -9.86
N LEU A 226 -14.82 -0.86 -10.42
CA LEU A 226 -14.88 -0.16 -11.70
C LEU A 226 -15.23 -1.08 -12.88
N GLU A 227 -14.83 -2.36 -12.82
CA GLU A 227 -15.23 -3.38 -13.79
C GLU A 227 -16.75 -3.64 -13.78
N HIS A 228 -17.39 -3.59 -12.61
CA HIS A 228 -18.83 -3.83 -12.46
C HIS A 228 -19.65 -2.55 -12.64
N ASN A 229 -19.23 -1.46 -12.01
CA ASN A 229 -19.92 -0.18 -12.06
C ASN A 229 -18.92 1.00 -12.25
N PRO A 230 -18.69 1.41 -13.51
CA PRO A 230 -17.81 2.55 -13.82
C PRO A 230 -18.27 3.90 -13.25
N ALA A 231 -19.54 4.02 -12.81
CA ALA A 231 -20.08 5.24 -12.22
C ALA A 231 -19.83 5.33 -10.71
N ALA A 232 -19.60 4.20 -10.03
CA ALA A 232 -19.32 4.19 -8.61
C ALA A 232 -17.87 4.60 -8.29
N ARG A 233 -17.63 5.00 -7.04
CA ARG A 233 -16.32 5.40 -6.54
C ARG A 233 -16.06 4.79 -5.18
N LEU A 234 -14.82 4.33 -4.98
CA LEU A 234 -14.29 4.00 -3.65
C LEU A 234 -13.28 5.06 -3.24
N THR A 235 -13.47 5.60 -2.03
CA THR A 235 -12.43 6.33 -1.33
C THR A 235 -11.61 5.34 -0.51
N LEU A 236 -10.35 5.17 -0.90
CA LEU A 236 -9.46 4.17 -0.31
C LEU A 236 -8.68 4.76 0.87
N TYR A 237 -8.61 4.01 1.96
CA TYR A 237 -7.89 4.34 3.18
C TYR A 237 -6.93 3.21 3.52
N GLY A 238 -5.73 3.56 3.96
CA GLY A 238 -4.69 2.59 4.27
C GLY A 238 -3.87 3.02 5.47
N GLN A 239 -3.34 2.04 6.19
CA GLN A 239 -2.26 2.25 7.15
C GLN A 239 -1.20 1.17 7.01
N GLU A 240 0.07 1.56 7.06
CA GLU A 240 1.20 0.63 6.94
C GLU A 240 2.36 1.04 7.86
N LEU A 241 2.99 0.06 8.49
CA LEU A 241 4.11 0.26 9.42
C LEU A 241 5.44 0.39 8.69
N ASN A 242 5.67 -0.42 7.65
CA ASN A 242 6.92 -0.49 6.91
C ASN A 242 7.01 0.64 5.87
N ASP A 243 8.06 1.47 5.97
CA ASP A 243 8.23 2.64 5.10
C ASP A 243 8.29 2.29 3.60
N GLU A 244 8.99 1.21 3.22
CA GLU A 244 9.11 0.80 1.82
C GLU A 244 7.74 0.34 1.26
N SER A 245 7.01 -0.47 2.02
CA SER A 245 5.67 -0.94 1.65
C SER A 245 4.68 0.23 1.54
N TYR A 246 4.70 1.14 2.52
CA TYR A 246 3.95 2.38 2.50
C TYR A 246 4.27 3.22 1.25
N ALA A 247 5.54 3.37 0.89
CA ALA A 247 5.96 4.14 -0.27
C ALA A 247 5.40 3.56 -1.58
N ILE A 248 5.38 2.23 -1.70
CA ILE A 248 4.78 1.52 -2.85
C ILE A 248 3.27 1.74 -2.88
N CYS A 249 2.58 1.54 -1.76
CA CYS A 249 1.14 1.75 -1.64
C CYS A 249 0.77 3.19 -2.02
N LYS A 250 1.48 4.17 -1.46
CA LYS A 250 1.27 5.59 -1.75
C LYS A 250 1.53 5.92 -3.22
N ALA A 251 2.57 5.36 -3.84
CA ALA A 251 2.85 5.56 -5.26
C ALA A 251 1.72 5.03 -6.15
N ASP A 252 1.21 3.82 -5.88
CA ASP A 252 0.10 3.23 -6.64
C ASP A 252 -1.18 4.07 -6.50
N MET A 253 -1.52 4.48 -5.28
CA MET A 253 -2.66 5.36 -5.00
C MET A 253 -2.52 6.72 -5.70
N LEU A 254 -1.32 7.30 -5.70
CA LEU A 254 -1.03 8.56 -6.38
C LEU A 254 -1.32 8.47 -7.88
N ILE A 255 -0.79 7.42 -8.54
CA ILE A 255 -0.97 7.19 -9.98
C ILE A 255 -2.44 6.92 -10.33
N LYS A 256 -3.18 6.26 -9.44
CA LYS A 256 -4.62 5.97 -9.59
C LYS A 256 -5.51 7.18 -9.28
N GLY A 257 -4.93 8.33 -8.93
CA GLY A 257 -5.67 9.56 -8.61
C GLY A 257 -6.46 9.48 -7.30
N GLN A 258 -6.09 8.58 -6.40
CA GLN A 258 -6.66 8.48 -5.07
C GLN A 258 -6.07 9.56 -4.16
N ASP A 259 -6.80 9.91 -3.10
CA ASP A 259 -6.29 10.84 -2.10
C ASP A 259 -5.24 10.16 -1.23
N VAL A 260 -3.98 10.41 -1.54
CA VAL A 260 -2.82 9.86 -0.82
C VAL A 260 -2.71 10.36 0.62
N GLY A 261 -3.48 11.38 1.03
CA GLY A 261 -3.63 11.76 2.44
C GLY A 261 -4.33 10.69 3.28
N ASN A 262 -5.03 9.76 2.64
CA ASN A 262 -5.69 8.64 3.31
C ASN A 262 -4.78 7.43 3.54
N ILE A 263 -3.55 7.46 3.02
CA ILE A 263 -2.54 6.42 3.27
C ILE A 263 -1.61 6.94 4.36
N VAL A 264 -1.64 6.31 5.52
CA VAL A 264 -0.93 6.75 6.72
C VAL A 264 0.19 5.77 7.06
N VAL A 265 1.32 6.30 7.49
CA VAL A 265 2.44 5.51 8.01
C VAL A 265 2.36 5.44 9.53
N GLY A 266 2.61 4.26 10.11
CA GLY A 266 2.67 4.07 11.55
C GLY A 266 2.06 2.75 12.02
N ASN A 267 2.27 2.41 13.29
CA ASN A 267 1.75 1.16 13.84
C ASN A 267 0.25 1.29 14.18
N THR A 268 -0.60 0.54 13.48
CA THR A 268 -2.06 0.54 13.67
C THR A 268 -2.52 0.37 15.12
N LEU A 269 -1.84 -0.45 15.92
CA LEU A 269 -2.27 -0.76 17.28
C LEU A 269 -1.91 0.36 18.27
N SER A 270 -0.75 1.01 18.13
CA SER A 270 -0.34 2.11 19.02
C SER A 270 -0.69 3.51 18.51
N GLU A 271 -0.80 3.68 17.18
CA GLU A 271 -0.94 4.95 16.48
C GLU A 271 -2.04 4.82 15.42
N ASP A 272 -3.30 4.90 15.86
CA ASP A 272 -4.45 4.80 14.95
C ASP A 272 -4.51 6.00 13.98
N GLY A 273 -4.06 5.78 12.75
CA GLY A 273 -3.99 6.81 11.72
C GLY A 273 -5.35 7.32 11.26
N HIS A 274 -6.41 6.56 11.56
CA HIS A 274 -7.78 6.84 11.14
C HIS A 274 -8.74 6.85 12.34
N GLY A 275 -8.28 7.30 13.51
CA GLY A 275 -8.96 7.26 14.82
C GLY A 275 -10.48 7.32 14.83
N SER A 276 -11.05 8.43 14.35
CA SER A 276 -12.50 8.68 14.38
C SER A 276 -13.26 8.25 13.12
N LYS A 277 -12.56 7.69 12.11
CA LYS A 277 -13.18 7.30 10.84
C LYS A 277 -13.92 5.98 10.99
N LYS A 278 -15.00 5.86 10.22
CA LYS A 278 -15.80 4.65 10.05
C LYS A 278 -15.90 4.36 8.56
N PHE A 279 -15.99 3.08 8.20
CA PHE A 279 -15.86 2.65 6.80
C PHE A 279 -17.01 1.74 6.37
N ASP A 280 -17.38 1.76 5.09
CA ASP A 280 -18.38 0.86 4.53
C ASP A 280 -17.83 -0.56 4.39
N TYR A 281 -16.60 -0.67 3.87
CA TYR A 281 -15.90 -1.95 3.72
C TYR A 281 -14.54 -1.90 4.40
N MET A 282 -14.13 -3.04 4.91
CA MET A 282 -12.78 -3.22 5.45
C MET A 282 -12.24 -4.56 5.02
N LEU A 283 -10.99 -4.59 4.57
CA LEU A 283 -10.26 -5.83 4.37
C LEU A 283 -8.84 -5.73 4.89
N SER A 284 -8.31 -6.85 5.38
CA SER A 284 -6.98 -6.87 5.98
C SER A 284 -6.38 -8.27 5.96
N ASN A 285 -5.06 -8.33 5.78
CA ASN A 285 -4.25 -9.50 6.10
C ASN A 285 -3.14 -9.07 7.08
N PRO A 286 -3.44 -9.01 8.39
CA PRO A 286 -2.45 -8.61 9.38
C PRO A 286 -1.36 -9.67 9.55
N PRO A 287 -0.19 -9.30 10.11
CA PRO A 287 0.88 -10.26 10.36
C PRO A 287 0.43 -11.36 11.33
N PHE A 288 0.68 -12.62 10.98
CA PHE A 288 0.10 -13.77 11.69
C PHE A 288 0.79 -14.07 13.01
N GLY A 289 0.04 -14.01 14.12
CA GLY A 289 0.53 -14.48 15.41
C GLY A 289 1.74 -13.72 15.94
N VAL A 290 1.93 -12.47 15.53
CA VAL A 290 3.09 -11.65 15.94
C VAL A 290 2.91 -11.13 17.35
N GLU A 291 4.02 -11.09 18.10
CA GLU A 291 4.07 -10.53 19.43
C GLU A 291 3.81 -9.01 19.42
N TRP A 292 2.89 -8.53 20.27
CA TRP A 292 2.54 -7.10 20.39
C TRP A 292 3.22 -6.42 21.59
N LYS A 293 4.35 -6.97 22.05
CA LYS A 293 5.09 -6.48 23.23
C LYS A 293 5.51 -5.01 23.11
N LYS A 294 5.91 -4.58 21.92
CA LYS A 294 6.36 -3.20 21.65
C LYS A 294 5.25 -2.16 21.83
N VAL A 295 3.99 -2.55 21.66
CA VAL A 295 2.81 -1.68 21.75
C VAL A 295 1.94 -2.01 22.98
N GLU A 296 2.46 -2.85 23.88
CA GLU A 296 1.68 -3.40 24.99
C GLU A 296 1.15 -2.30 25.92
N LYS A 297 1.97 -1.29 26.17
CA LYS A 297 1.64 -0.19 27.07
C LYS A 297 0.44 0.61 26.53
N GLU A 298 0.47 0.96 25.25
CA GLU A 298 -0.55 1.76 24.57
C GLU A 298 -1.88 0.98 24.50
N VAL A 299 -1.82 -0.29 24.10
CA VAL A 299 -2.99 -1.18 24.01
C VAL A 299 -3.62 -1.40 25.39
N ARG A 300 -2.82 -1.70 26.43
CA ARG A 300 -3.34 -1.88 27.80
C ARG A 300 -3.92 -0.60 28.38
N LYS A 301 -3.29 0.54 28.10
CA LYS A 301 -3.79 1.85 28.52
C LYS A 301 -5.17 2.09 27.92
N GLU A 302 -5.34 1.89 26.62
CA GLU A 302 -6.62 2.06 25.95
C GLU A 302 -7.69 1.12 26.51
N HIS A 303 -7.38 -0.17 26.68
CA HIS A 303 -8.29 -1.14 27.28
C HIS A 303 -8.75 -0.72 28.69
N THR A 304 -7.83 -0.27 29.53
CA THR A 304 -8.12 0.09 30.93
C THR A 304 -8.88 1.41 31.05
N GLU A 305 -8.49 2.42 30.27
CA GLU A 305 -9.04 3.77 30.38
C GLU A 305 -10.34 3.95 29.60
N LYS A 306 -10.51 3.26 28.46
CA LYS A 306 -11.67 3.43 27.58
C LYS A 306 -12.64 2.25 27.60
N GLY A 307 -12.20 1.05 27.99
CA GLY A 307 -13.07 -0.14 27.93
C GLY A 307 -13.71 -0.29 26.55
N PHE A 308 -15.05 -0.41 26.51
CA PHE A 308 -15.84 -0.53 25.28
C PHE A 308 -15.98 0.77 24.48
N ASP A 309 -15.63 1.93 25.04
CA ASP A 309 -15.51 3.18 24.28
C ASP A 309 -14.19 3.23 23.47
N GLY A 310 -13.28 2.29 23.71
CA GLY A 310 -12.05 2.07 22.95
C GLY A 310 -12.11 0.82 22.08
N ARG A 311 -11.02 0.53 21.38
CA ARG A 311 -10.92 -0.60 20.45
C ARG A 311 -10.86 -1.94 21.15
N PHE A 312 -10.22 -2.00 22.31
CA PHE A 312 -9.85 -3.25 22.94
C PHE A 312 -10.74 -3.65 24.13
N GLY A 313 -11.94 -3.08 24.27
CA GLY A 313 -12.86 -3.34 25.36
C GLY A 313 -13.17 -4.82 25.63
N PRO A 314 -13.43 -5.66 24.60
CA PRO A 314 -13.78 -7.06 24.79
C PRO A 314 -12.72 -7.92 25.49
N GLY A 315 -11.44 -7.54 25.41
CA GLY A 315 -10.35 -8.28 26.03
C GLY A 315 -9.01 -8.05 25.34
N LEU A 316 -7.95 -8.60 25.94
CA LEU A 316 -6.59 -8.55 25.43
C LEU A 316 -6.04 -9.97 25.27
N PRO A 317 -5.64 -10.41 24.06
CA PRO A 317 -5.04 -11.72 23.88
C PRO A 317 -3.68 -11.80 24.59
N ARG A 318 -3.06 -12.97 24.66
CA ARG A 318 -1.67 -13.10 25.13
C ARG A 318 -0.73 -12.20 24.33
N VAL A 319 0.32 -11.70 24.97
CA VAL A 319 1.29 -10.76 24.34
C VAL A 319 1.97 -11.36 23.10
N SER A 320 2.15 -12.68 23.09
CA SER A 320 2.76 -13.40 21.97
C SER A 320 1.87 -13.57 20.74
N ASP A 321 0.63 -13.08 20.75
CA ASP A 321 -0.28 -13.19 19.60
C ASP A 321 -1.23 -11.98 19.53
N GLY A 322 -0.94 -11.04 18.61
CA GLY A 322 -1.72 -9.82 18.41
C GLY A 322 -2.89 -9.96 17.43
N SER A 323 -3.16 -11.15 16.87
CA SER A 323 -4.07 -11.31 15.73
C SER A 323 -5.48 -10.76 15.99
N MET A 324 -6.03 -11.03 17.19
CA MET A 324 -7.35 -10.54 17.59
C MET A 324 -7.41 -9.03 17.86
N LEU A 325 -6.29 -8.35 18.10
CA LEU A 325 -6.27 -6.90 18.25
C LEU A 325 -6.59 -6.20 16.92
N PHE A 326 -6.15 -6.76 15.79
CA PHE A 326 -6.50 -6.25 14.46
C PHE A 326 -7.99 -6.47 14.13
N LEU A 327 -8.54 -7.63 14.50
CA LEU A 327 -9.99 -7.89 14.40
C LEU A 327 -10.79 -6.83 15.17
N LEU A 328 -10.44 -6.61 16.44
CA LEU A 328 -11.07 -5.59 17.27
C LEU A 328 -10.90 -4.17 16.72
N HIS A 329 -9.73 -3.86 16.15
CA HIS A 329 -9.49 -2.58 15.47
C HIS A 329 -10.48 -2.40 14.32
N LEU A 330 -10.68 -3.39 13.44
CA LEU A 330 -11.66 -3.29 12.35
C LEU A 330 -13.10 -3.15 12.88
N ILE A 331 -13.50 -3.93 13.88
CA ILE A 331 -14.83 -3.83 14.50
C ILE A 331 -15.07 -2.41 15.07
N SER A 332 -14.05 -1.82 15.68
CA SER A 332 -14.13 -0.45 16.20
C SER A 332 -14.35 0.61 15.13
N LYS A 333 -14.15 0.29 13.84
CA LYS A 333 -14.33 1.18 12.69
C LYS A 333 -15.63 0.92 11.93
N MET A 334 -16.48 0.01 12.42
CA MET A 334 -17.79 -0.22 11.82
C MET A 334 -18.69 1.01 11.95
N ARG A 335 -19.45 1.28 10.89
CA ARG A 335 -20.55 2.23 10.90
C ARG A 335 -21.72 1.64 11.68
N PRO A 336 -22.56 2.47 12.33
CA PRO A 336 -23.78 2.00 12.95
C PRO A 336 -24.69 1.28 11.94
N ALA A 337 -25.36 0.21 12.37
CA ALA A 337 -26.30 -0.53 11.51
C ALA A 337 -27.44 0.35 10.98
N VAL A 338 -27.89 1.33 11.76
CA VAL A 338 -28.91 2.31 11.34
C VAL A 338 -28.47 3.17 10.15
N ASP A 339 -27.17 3.30 9.93
CA ASP A 339 -26.58 4.05 8.81
C ASP A 339 -26.17 3.13 7.64
N GLY A 340 -26.52 1.84 7.69
CA GLY A 340 -26.17 0.83 6.68
C GLY A 340 -25.05 -0.11 7.07
N GLY A 341 -24.42 0.08 8.24
CA GLY A 341 -23.40 -0.84 8.75
C GLY A 341 -22.11 -0.90 7.92
N SER A 342 -21.36 -1.97 8.13
CA SER A 342 -20.09 -2.27 7.46
C SER A 342 -19.96 -3.76 7.18
N ARG A 343 -19.17 -4.13 6.16
CA ARG A 343 -18.68 -5.52 5.98
C ARG A 343 -17.17 -5.57 6.16
N ILE A 344 -16.69 -6.59 6.86
CA ILE A 344 -15.27 -6.80 7.16
C ILE A 344 -14.83 -8.13 6.55
N GLY A 345 -13.63 -8.18 5.98
CA GLY A 345 -12.98 -9.41 5.57
C GLY A 345 -11.56 -9.44 6.10
N ILE A 346 -11.26 -10.32 7.06
CA ILE A 346 -9.91 -10.39 7.65
C ILE A 346 -9.34 -11.79 7.54
N VAL A 347 -8.11 -11.90 7.04
CA VAL A 347 -7.37 -13.16 7.01
C VAL A 347 -6.68 -13.36 8.33
N LEU A 348 -6.90 -14.51 8.97
CA LEU A 348 -6.25 -14.90 10.21
C LEU A 348 -5.70 -16.33 10.11
N ASN A 349 -4.71 -16.67 10.93
CA ASN A 349 -4.33 -18.07 11.11
C ASN A 349 -5.37 -18.81 11.99
N GLY A 350 -5.10 -20.08 12.32
CA GLY A 350 -6.01 -20.85 13.18
C GLY A 350 -6.10 -20.39 14.64
N SER A 351 -5.15 -19.60 15.14
CA SER A 351 -5.04 -19.28 16.58
C SER A 351 -6.30 -18.61 17.16
N PRO A 352 -6.90 -17.59 16.52
CA PRO A 352 -8.17 -17.00 16.95
C PRO A 352 -9.32 -17.97 17.17
N LEU A 353 -9.35 -19.12 16.48
CA LEU A 353 -10.47 -20.08 16.56
C LEU A 353 -10.50 -20.89 17.86
N PHE A 354 -9.34 -21.23 18.43
CA PHE A 354 -9.28 -22.23 19.51
C PHE A 354 -8.36 -21.86 20.68
N THR A 355 -7.55 -20.81 20.59
CA THR A 355 -6.61 -20.47 21.67
C THR A 355 -7.28 -19.71 22.81
N GLY A 356 -6.73 -19.85 24.02
CA GLY A 356 -7.26 -19.19 25.22
C GLY A 356 -8.27 -20.04 25.98
N GLY A 357 -8.09 -20.12 27.30
CA GLY A 357 -9.00 -20.81 28.22
C GLY A 357 -10.23 -19.97 28.56
N ALA A 358 -11.18 -20.54 29.31
CA ALA A 358 -12.33 -19.81 29.79
C ALA A 358 -11.90 -18.56 30.60
N GLY A 359 -12.46 -17.39 30.26
CA GLY A 359 -12.10 -16.12 30.89
C GLY A 359 -10.79 -15.49 30.41
N SER A 360 -10.05 -16.11 29.49
CA SER A 360 -8.89 -15.46 28.86
C SER A 360 -9.33 -14.44 27.81
N GLY A 361 -8.47 -13.48 27.48
CA GLY A 361 -8.81 -12.45 26.51
C GLY A 361 -9.22 -12.99 25.15
N GLU A 362 -8.55 -14.04 24.63
CA GLU A 362 -8.96 -14.64 23.35
C GLU A 362 -10.37 -15.26 23.43
N SER A 363 -10.72 -15.85 24.57
CA SER A 363 -12.03 -16.45 24.82
C SER A 363 -13.12 -15.38 24.97
N GLU A 364 -12.84 -14.28 25.66
CA GLU A 364 -13.77 -13.16 25.81
C GLU A 364 -13.97 -12.39 24.50
N ILE A 365 -12.91 -12.23 23.69
CA ILE A 365 -13.01 -11.63 22.35
C ILE A 365 -13.87 -12.52 21.45
N ARG A 366 -13.63 -13.84 21.42
CA ARG A 366 -14.50 -14.78 20.67
C ARG A 366 -15.94 -14.71 21.15
N ARG A 367 -16.17 -14.74 22.47
CA ARG A 367 -17.51 -14.62 23.04
C ARG A 367 -18.18 -13.35 22.56
N TYR A 368 -17.48 -12.21 22.63
CA TYR A 368 -18.00 -10.92 22.19
C TYR A 368 -18.44 -10.94 20.72
N VAL A 369 -17.58 -11.40 19.80
CA VAL A 369 -17.93 -11.38 18.37
C VAL A 369 -19.08 -12.35 18.03
N LEU A 370 -19.21 -13.46 18.76
CA LEU A 370 -20.29 -14.43 18.55
C LEU A 370 -21.60 -14.00 19.19
N GLU A 371 -21.58 -13.53 20.44
CA GLU A 371 -22.79 -13.11 21.17
C GLU A 371 -23.41 -11.81 20.62
N ASN A 372 -22.61 -10.97 19.96
CA ASN A 372 -23.09 -9.77 19.27
C ASN A 372 -23.39 -10.00 17.79
N ASP A 373 -23.39 -11.25 17.32
CA ASP A 373 -23.73 -11.61 15.93
C ASP A 373 -22.89 -10.86 14.89
N LEU A 374 -21.59 -10.70 15.18
CA LEU A 374 -20.65 -9.97 14.32
C LEU A 374 -19.91 -10.86 13.32
N VAL A 375 -20.02 -12.19 13.46
CA VAL A 375 -19.37 -13.17 12.57
C VAL A 375 -20.42 -13.82 11.71
N GLU A 376 -20.38 -13.55 10.40
CA GLU A 376 -21.27 -14.13 9.41
C GLU A 376 -20.73 -15.48 8.92
N ALA A 377 -19.43 -15.54 8.61
CA ALA A 377 -18.81 -16.74 8.07
C ALA A 377 -17.32 -16.86 8.42
N ILE A 378 -16.84 -18.11 8.48
CA ILE A 378 -15.41 -18.44 8.59
C ILE A 378 -15.06 -19.41 7.48
N ILE A 379 -14.20 -18.99 6.56
CA ILE A 379 -13.86 -19.72 5.34
C ILE A 379 -12.43 -20.22 5.45
N GLY A 380 -12.25 -21.54 5.54
CA GLY A 380 -10.92 -22.15 5.52
C GLY A 380 -10.31 -22.16 4.13
N LEU A 381 -9.10 -21.64 3.99
CA LEU A 381 -8.35 -21.65 2.74
C LEU A 381 -7.47 -22.91 2.64
N PRO A 382 -7.22 -23.41 1.42
CA PRO A 382 -6.21 -24.43 1.18
C PRO A 382 -4.85 -24.06 1.81
N THR A 383 -4.13 -25.07 2.30
CA THR A 383 -2.75 -24.88 2.79
C THR A 383 -1.83 -24.46 1.65
N ASP A 384 -0.72 -23.81 1.98
CA ASP A 384 0.34 -23.42 1.03
C ASP A 384 -0.08 -22.39 -0.03
N MET A 385 -1.27 -21.78 0.12
CA MET A 385 -1.69 -20.65 -0.73
C MET A 385 -0.87 -19.39 -0.45
N PHE A 386 -0.56 -19.13 0.81
CA PHE A 386 0.32 -18.02 1.19
C PHE A 386 1.77 -18.44 1.01
N TYR A 387 2.55 -17.59 0.34
CA TYR A 387 3.95 -17.88 0.05
C TYR A 387 4.74 -18.16 1.32
N ASN A 388 5.57 -19.20 1.27
CA ASN A 388 6.51 -19.57 2.33
C ASN A 388 5.85 -19.87 3.70
N THR A 389 4.57 -20.26 3.73
CA THR A 389 3.90 -20.73 4.95
C THR A 389 2.95 -21.90 4.69
N GLY A 390 3.12 -22.99 5.45
CA GLY A 390 2.21 -24.14 5.46
C GLY A 390 1.07 -24.01 6.48
N ILE A 391 0.90 -22.82 7.06
CA ILE A 391 -0.13 -22.57 8.08
C ILE A 391 -1.51 -22.50 7.43
N SER A 392 -2.49 -23.17 8.02
CA SER A 392 -3.90 -23.00 7.64
C SER A 392 -4.38 -21.60 7.97
N THR A 393 -4.94 -20.93 6.97
CA THR A 393 -5.49 -19.57 7.06
C THR A 393 -7.00 -19.57 6.84
N TYR A 394 -7.66 -18.56 7.39
CA TYR A 394 -9.10 -18.44 7.42
C TYR A 394 -9.49 -17.00 7.10
N ILE A 395 -10.50 -16.81 6.25
CA ILE A 395 -11.16 -15.52 6.09
C ILE A 395 -12.32 -15.47 7.07
N TRP A 396 -12.34 -14.46 7.94
CA TRP A 396 -13.48 -14.12 8.78
C TRP A 396 -14.26 -13.00 8.10
N ILE A 397 -15.57 -13.21 7.94
CA ILE A 397 -16.54 -12.24 7.44
C ILE A 397 -17.41 -11.77 8.59
#